data_AF-A0A7K7TIA9-F1
#
_entry.id   AF-A0A7K7TIA9-F1
#
_cell.length_a   1.000
_cell.length_b   1.000
_cell.length_c   1.000
_cell.angle_alpha   90.00
_cell.angle_beta   90.00
_cell.angle_gamma   90.00
#
_symmetry.space_group_name_H-M   'P 1'
#
loop_
_entity.id
_entity.type
_entity.pdbx_description
1 polymer ?
#
loop_
_entity_poly.entity_id
_entity_poly.type
_entity_poly.pdbx_seq_one_letter_code
_entity_poly.pdbx_strand_id
1 'polypeptide(L)' 'LLKAYTSPHQTLLPEIQTPKCIRVSLDYKEGRVAFFSVDEEIHIFTFSLASFNGKEVHPWFWLGPGTQLKIRP' A
#
# COMPACT_ATOMS: atom_id res chain seq x y z
N LEU A 1 14.98 -2.19 3.78
CA LEU A 1 14.40 -1.89 2.45
C LEU A 1 12.97 -2.41 2.39
N LEU A 2 12.03 -1.52 2.10
CA LEU A 2 10.62 -1.88 1.87
C LEU A 2 10.47 -2.56 0.51
N LYS A 3 9.44 -3.40 0.37
CA LYS A 3 9.16 -4.15 -0.84
C LYS A 3 7.69 -4.08 -1.20
N ALA A 4 7.40 -3.97 -2.50
CA ALA A 4 6.06 -4.19 -3.03
C ALA A 4 5.96 -5.65 -3.54
N TYR A 5 4.90 -6.34 -3.12
CA TYR A 5 4.66 -7.74 -3.46
C TYR A 5 4.01 -7.87 -4.85
N THR A 6 4.78 -7.55 -5.89
CA THR A 6 4.43 -7.73 -7.30
C THR A 6 4.76 -9.15 -7.79
N SER A 7 4.17 -9.54 -8.93
CA SER A 7 4.41 -10.82 -9.61
C SER A 7 5.02 -10.58 -11.00
N PRO A 8 5.96 -11.41 -11.48
CA PRO A 8 6.49 -12.63 -10.84
C PRO A 8 7.55 -12.36 -9.76
N HIS A 9 8.09 -11.14 -9.70
CA HIS A 9 9.13 -10.76 -8.76
C HIS A 9 8.70 -9.54 -7.95
N GLN A 10 9.11 -9.49 -6.68
CA GLN A 10 8.89 -8.35 -5.81
C GLN A 10 9.66 -7.12 -6.32
N THR A 11 9.03 -5.96 -6.31
CA THR A 11 9.70 -4.69 -6.58
C THR A 11 10.37 -4.18 -5.30
N LEU A 12 11.68 -3.95 -5.35
CA LEU A 12 12.40 -3.24 -4.30
C LEU A 12 12.06 -1.76 -4.39
N LEU A 13 11.70 -1.16 -3.25
CA LEU A 13 11.41 0.27 -3.18
C LEU A 13 12.69 1.05 -2.86
N PRO A 14 12.77 2.33 -3.28
CA PRO A 14 13.83 3.22 -2.85
C PRO A 14 13.96 3.25 -1.32
N GLU A 15 15.16 3.56 -0.85
CA GLU A 15 15.36 3.76 0.58
C GLU A 15 14.61 5.03 1.01
N ILE A 16 13.55 4.82 1.78
CA ILE A 16 12.77 5.87 2.41
C ILE A 16 12.76 5.64 3.91
N GLN A 17 12.53 6.70 4.68
CA GLN A 17 12.27 6.59 6.09
C GLN A 17 11.05 5.68 6.33
N THR A 18 11.16 4.77 7.30
CA THR A 18 10.06 3.86 7.64
C THR A 18 8.82 4.66 8.07
N PRO A 19 7.71 4.59 7.32
CA PRO A 19 6.51 5.36 7.65
C PRO A 19 5.87 4.82 8.92
N LYS A 20 5.45 5.73 9.80
CA LYS A 20 4.62 5.45 10.99
C LYS A 20 3.13 5.51 10.63
N CYS A 21 2.78 6.29 9.63
CA CYS A 21 1.42 6.41 9.11
C CYS A 21 1.41 6.29 7.59
N ILE A 22 0.62 5.34 7.08
CA ILE A 22 0.46 5.08 5.65
C ILE A 22 -0.96 5.45 5.26
N ARG A 23 -1.10 6.22 4.17
CA ARG A 23 -2.39 6.39 3.48
C ARG A 23 -2.45 5.40 2.33
N VAL A 24 -3.57 4.70 2.21
CA VAL A 24 -3.88 3.81 1.10
C VAL A 24 -5.05 4.41 0.32
N SER A 25 -4.90 4.53 -1.00
CA SER A 25 -5.95 5.02 -1.90
C SER A 25 -6.35 3.92 -2.87
N LEU A 26 -7.64 3.66 -2.97
CA LEU A 26 -8.23 2.75 -3.94
C LEU A 26 -8.98 3.56 -5.00
N ASP A 27 -8.59 3.39 -6.26
CA ASP A 27 -9.25 4.00 -7.41
C ASP A 27 -9.77 2.90 -8.34
N TYR A 28 -11.08 2.63 -8.27
CA TYR A 28 -11.74 1.65 -9.13
C TYR A 28 -11.79 2.06 -10.58
N LYS A 29 -11.89 3.36 -10.88
CA LYS A 29 -12.02 3.88 -12.24
C LYS A 29 -10.72 3.71 -13.00
N GLU A 30 -9.61 4.07 -12.35
CA GLU A 30 -8.28 3.98 -12.95
C GLU A 30 -7.62 2.61 -12.74
N GLY A 31 -8.23 1.71 -11.96
CA GLY A 31 -7.70 0.38 -11.70
C GLY A 31 -6.41 0.40 -10.87
N ARG A 32 -6.36 1.23 -9.81
CA ARG A 32 -5.12 1.48 -9.05
C ARG A 32 -5.30 1.37 -7.55
N VAL A 33 -4.23 0.92 -6.90
CA VAL A 33 -4.05 1.03 -5.44
C VAL A 33 -2.72 1.74 -5.20
N ALA A 34 -2.76 2.88 -4.52
CA ALA A 34 -1.58 3.70 -4.25
C ALA A 34 -1.31 3.82 -2.75
N PHE A 35 -0.03 3.79 -2.39
CA PHE A 35 0.48 3.87 -1.02
C PHE A 35 1.31 5.14 -0.87
N PHE A 36 1.09 5.86 0.23
CA PHE A 36 1.77 7.12 0.54
C PHE A 36 2.26 7.13 1.99
N SER A 37 3.43 7.72 2.22
CA SER A 37 3.88 8.08 3.55
C SER A 37 3.16 9.36 3.96
N VAL A 38 2.45 9.33 5.08
CA VAL A 38 1.84 10.55 5.63
C VAL A 38 2.91 11.39 6.34
N ASP A 39 3.90 10.73 6.94
CA ASP A 39 4.93 11.41 7.74
C ASP A 39 5.86 12.27 6.86
N GLU A 40 6.20 11.76 5.68
CA GLU A 40 7.12 12.41 4.72
C GLU A 40 6.36 13.07 3.55
N GLU A 41 5.03 12.92 3.51
CA GLU A 41 4.16 13.41 2.42
C GLU A 41 4.56 12.92 1.02
N ILE A 42 5.21 11.76 0.92
CA ILE A 42 5.68 11.19 -0.35
C ILE A 42 4.82 10.02 -0.84
N HIS A 43 4.83 9.83 -2.16
CA HIS A 43 4.37 8.60 -2.81
C HIS A 43 5.37 7.46 -2.55
N ILE A 44 4.85 6.28 -2.19
CA ILE A 44 5.66 5.08 -1.93
C ILE A 44 5.61 4.16 -3.15
N PHE A 45 4.41 3.73 -3.55
CA PHE A 45 4.23 2.79 -4.66
C PHE A 45 2.79 2.77 -5.17
N THR A 46 2.60 2.42 -6.45
CA THR A 46 1.28 2.21 -7.05
C THR A 46 1.22 0.86 -7.75
N PHE A 47 0.28 0.02 -7.33
CA PHE A 47 -0.17 -1.11 -8.14
C PHE A 47 -1.11 -0.58 -9.21
N SER A 48 -0.69 -0.72 -10.47
CA SER A 48 -1.43 -0.25 -11.64
C SER A 48 -2.04 -1.45 -12.40
N LEU A 49 -3.00 -1.18 -13.29
CA LEU A 49 -3.64 -2.20 -14.15
C LEU A 49 -4.37 -3.30 -13.35
N ALA A 50 -4.90 -2.97 -12.18
CA ALA A 50 -5.72 -3.91 -11.42
C ALA A 50 -7.10 -4.04 -12.09
N SER A 51 -7.47 -5.27 -12.49
CA SER A 51 -8.86 -5.56 -12.85
C SER A 51 -9.63 -6.02 -11.62
N PHE A 52 -10.43 -5.12 -11.03
CA PHE A 52 -11.28 -5.45 -9.90
C PHE A 52 -12.52 -6.26 -10.30
N ASN A 53 -12.87 -6.29 -11.60
CA ASN A 53 -13.99 -7.08 -12.15
C ASN A 53 -15.32 -6.86 -11.40
N GLY A 54 -15.58 -5.62 -10.97
CA GLY A 54 -16.79 -5.28 -10.19
C GLY A 54 -16.83 -5.86 -8.78
N LYS A 55 -15.74 -6.47 -8.29
CA LYS A 55 -15.64 -6.99 -6.94
C LYS A 55 -15.22 -5.90 -5.96
N GLU A 56 -15.77 -5.97 -4.77
CA GLU A 56 -15.35 -5.14 -3.67
C GLU A 56 -13.97 -5.59 -3.16
N VAL A 57 -13.07 -4.64 -3.02
CA VAL A 57 -11.76 -4.83 -2.39
C VAL A 57 -11.87 -4.35 -0.95
N HIS A 58 -11.51 -5.22 -0.01
CA HIS A 58 -11.45 -4.89 1.40
C HIS A 58 -10.00 -4.68 1.84
N PRO A 59 -9.75 -3.79 2.83
CA PRO A 59 -8.44 -3.69 3.45
C PRO A 59 -8.02 -5.02 4.07
N TRP A 60 -6.79 -5.45 3.79
CA TRP A 60 -6.20 -6.64 4.38
C TRP A 60 -4.92 -6.25 5.13
N PHE A 61 -4.78 -6.77 6.35
CA PHE A 61 -3.67 -6.43 7.24
C PHE A 61 -3.01 -7.70 7.76
N TRP A 62 -1.68 -7.69 7.77
CA TRP A 62 -0.87 -8.74 8.36
C TRP A 62 0.09 -8.12 9.37
N LEU A 63 0.02 -8.57 10.62
CA LEU A 63 0.76 -7.99 11.74
C LEU A 63 1.68 -9.04 12.36
N GLY A 64 2.90 -8.62 12.71
CA GLY A 64 3.82 -9.44 13.49
C GLY A 64 3.49 -9.43 14.99
N PRO A 65 4.11 -10.32 15.78
CA PRO A 65 3.95 -10.35 17.23
C PRO A 65 4.21 -8.99 17.87
N GLY A 66 3.37 -8.59 18.83
CA GLY A 66 3.52 -7.33 19.57
C GLY A 66 3.23 -6.06 18.76
N THR A 67 2.76 -6.16 17.51
CA THR A 67 2.44 -5.00 16.67
C THR A 67 0.98 -4.59 16.85
N GLN A 68 0.72 -3.28 16.93
CA GLN A 68 -0.63 -2.72 16.89
C GLN A 68 -0.82 -1.86 15.66
N LEU A 69 -1.97 -1.99 15.02
CA LEU A 69 -2.39 -1.13 13.91
C LEU A 69 -3.63 -0.36 14.34
N LYS A 70 -3.64 0.94 14.06
CA LYS A 70 -4.78 1.82 14.28
C LYS A 70 -5.24 2.40 12.97
N ILE A 71 -6.51 2.16 12.62
CA ILE A 71 -7.16 2.86 11.51
C ILE A 71 -7.54 4.26 11.99
N ARG A 72 -7.19 5.27 11.20
CA ARG A 72 -7.57 6.66 11.46
C ARG A 72 -8.86 6.98 10.68
N PRO A 73 -9.84 7.65 11.31
CA PRO A 73 -10.98 8.21 10.59
C PRO A 73 -10.55 9.22 9.53
#